data_AF-A0A2X3C5S5-F1
#
_entry.id   AF-A0A2X3C5S5-F1
#
_cell.length_a   1.000
_cell.length_b   1.000
_cell.length_c   1.000
_cell.angle_alpha   90.00
_cell.angle_beta   90.00
_cell.angle_gamma   90.00
#
_symmetry.space_group_name_H-M   'P 1'
#
loop_
_entity.id
_entity.type
_entity.pdbx_description
1 polymer ?
#
loop_
_entity_poly.entity_id
_entity_poly.type
_entity_poly.pdbx_seq_one_letter_code
_entity_poly.pdbx_strand_id
1 'polypeptide(L)'
;MNENKLRKLIKKNEYEKLDFKLKIELFTENVKKELAKDICAIANSRGGRGYIIIGVEDKTKKIVGVDADYITEERVQQIVASRIEPPVPISLEECFLDGKRLLVIVIFNSYQKPYQIRENGAFYIRRGSTTDIMRKQELLSEFQKGISFNLETCPIVNSNIDFLNEELVKRYFYLKGIKISKENREFLLSSSNIIHKNNISGKSMCTLGGLLVFSDVNRNVIIAIFKD
;
A
#
# COMPACT_ATOMS: atom_id res chain seq x y z
N MET A 1 -17.14 0.27 -8.21
CA MET A 1 -16.50 1.08 -9.29
C MET A 1 -17.58 1.55 -10.26
N ASN A 2 -17.47 2.75 -10.83
CA ASN A 2 -18.46 3.23 -11.81
C ASN A 2 -18.08 2.85 -13.26
N GLU A 3 -19.07 2.84 -14.14
CA GLU A 3 -18.92 2.44 -15.55
C GLU A 3 -17.84 3.26 -16.28
N ASN A 4 -17.81 4.58 -16.06
CA ASN A 4 -16.82 5.47 -16.68
C ASN A 4 -15.38 5.10 -16.33
N LYS A 5 -15.11 4.76 -15.07
CA LYS A 5 -13.78 4.31 -14.63
C LYS A 5 -13.46 2.94 -15.21
N LEU A 6 -14.42 2.02 -15.23
CA LEU A 6 -14.24 0.68 -15.81
C LEU A 6 -13.90 0.76 -17.30
N ARG A 7 -14.62 1.58 -18.07
CA ARG A 7 -14.34 1.82 -19.50
C ARG A 7 -12.95 2.42 -19.72
N LYS A 8 -12.50 3.32 -18.84
CA LYS A 8 -11.12 3.85 -18.88
C LYS A 8 -10.08 2.78 -18.59
N LEU A 9 -10.34 1.85 -17.68
CA LEU A 9 -9.42 0.73 -17.38
C LEU A 9 -9.34 -0.24 -18.55
N ILE A 10 -10.46 -0.66 -19.12
CA ILE A 10 -10.49 -1.61 -20.25
C ILE A 10 -9.78 -1.06 -21.49
N LYS A 11 -9.80 0.26 -21.73
CA LYS A 11 -9.02 0.87 -22.82
C LYS A 11 -7.51 0.72 -22.65
N LYS A 12 -7.00 0.62 -21.42
CA LYS A 12 -5.56 0.44 -21.15
C LYS A 12 -5.11 -0.98 -21.46
N ASN A 13 -3.83 -1.16 -21.79
CA ASN A 13 -3.22 -2.49 -21.83
C ASN A 13 -3.01 -2.99 -20.40
N GLU A 14 -2.80 -4.30 -20.24
CA GLU A 14 -2.35 -4.86 -18.97
C GLU A 14 -1.06 -4.20 -18.51
N TYR A 15 -0.96 -4.03 -17.20
CA TYR A 15 0.22 -3.51 -16.52
C TYR A 15 0.22 -3.98 -15.08
N GLU A 16 1.19 -3.53 -14.29
CA GLU A 16 1.44 -4.05 -12.93
C GLU A 16 0.25 -3.96 -11.97
N LYS A 17 -0.76 -3.14 -12.28
CA LYS A 17 -1.98 -2.94 -11.48
C LYS A 17 -3.27 -3.28 -12.22
N LEU A 18 -3.20 -3.87 -13.41
CA LEU A 18 -4.37 -4.24 -14.20
C LEU A 18 -4.14 -5.54 -14.95
N ASP A 19 -4.97 -6.52 -14.66
CA ASP A 19 -4.99 -7.84 -15.30
C ASP A 19 -6.41 -8.11 -15.82
N PHE A 20 -6.52 -8.73 -16.99
CA PHE A 20 -7.77 -9.16 -17.58
C PHE A 20 -7.86 -10.67 -17.57
N LYS A 21 -9.00 -11.20 -17.11
CA LYS A 21 -9.30 -12.62 -17.18
C LYS A 21 -10.62 -12.81 -17.92
N LEU A 22 -10.66 -13.75 -18.85
CA LEU A 22 -11.93 -14.13 -19.46
C LEU A 22 -12.85 -14.77 -18.43
N LYS A 23 -12.32 -15.71 -17.63
CA LYS A 23 -13.04 -16.41 -16.57
C LYS A 23 -12.09 -16.88 -15.48
N ILE A 24 -12.60 -17.01 -14.26
CA ILE A 24 -11.88 -17.62 -13.13
C ILE A 24 -12.81 -18.64 -12.47
N GLU A 25 -12.49 -19.91 -12.66
CA GLU A 25 -13.25 -21.04 -12.15
C GLU A 25 -12.52 -21.63 -10.93
N LEU A 26 -12.93 -21.23 -9.73
CA LEU A 26 -12.26 -21.57 -8.46
C LEU A 26 -12.46 -23.03 -7.99
N PHE A 27 -12.66 -23.95 -8.93
CA PHE A 27 -12.93 -25.38 -8.65
C PHE A 27 -11.66 -26.17 -8.34
N THR A 28 -10.50 -25.74 -8.85
CA THR A 28 -9.24 -26.47 -8.70
C THR A 28 -8.25 -25.70 -7.83
N GLU A 29 -7.40 -26.43 -7.12
CA GLU A 29 -6.33 -25.84 -6.30
C GLU A 29 -5.35 -25.02 -7.15
N ASN A 30 -5.05 -25.45 -8.38
CA ASN A 30 -4.17 -24.71 -9.28
C ASN A 30 -4.73 -23.32 -9.64
N VAL A 31 -6.03 -23.21 -9.93
CA VAL A 31 -6.64 -21.90 -10.23
C VAL A 31 -6.62 -20.99 -9.00
N LYS A 32 -6.86 -21.54 -7.79
CA LYS A 32 -6.76 -20.77 -6.54
C LYS A 32 -5.33 -20.27 -6.29
N LYS A 33 -4.30 -21.10 -6.57
CA LYS A 33 -2.89 -20.73 -6.46
C LYS A 33 -2.52 -19.61 -7.41
N GLU A 34 -2.92 -19.71 -8.68
CA GLU A 34 -2.65 -18.68 -9.68
C GLU A 34 -3.35 -17.36 -9.31
N LEU A 35 -4.61 -17.40 -8.85
CA LEU A 35 -5.30 -16.20 -8.37
C LEU A 35 -4.57 -15.54 -7.18
N ALA A 36 -4.16 -16.33 -6.18
CA ALA A 36 -3.43 -15.80 -5.04
C ALA A 36 -2.08 -15.18 -5.45
N LYS A 37 -1.38 -15.83 -6.38
CA LYS A 37 -0.12 -15.33 -6.95
C LYS A 37 -0.32 -14.00 -7.69
N ASP A 38 -1.36 -13.90 -8.52
CA ASP A 38 -1.70 -12.66 -9.23
C ASP A 38 -2.04 -11.52 -8.26
N ILE A 39 -2.88 -11.78 -7.25
CA ILE A 39 -3.23 -10.80 -6.21
C ILE A 39 -1.97 -10.34 -5.44
N CYS A 40 -1.13 -11.29 -5.02
CA CYS A 40 0.12 -11.01 -4.31
C CYS A 40 1.05 -10.13 -5.16
N ALA A 41 1.28 -10.50 -6.42
CA ALA A 41 2.15 -9.76 -7.33
C ALA A 41 1.65 -8.34 -7.59
N ILE A 42 0.34 -8.17 -7.84
CA ILE A 42 -0.28 -6.86 -8.05
C ILE A 42 -0.20 -6.00 -6.78
N ALA A 43 -0.49 -6.57 -5.60
CA ALA A 43 -0.44 -5.85 -4.33
C ALA A 43 0.97 -5.31 -4.06
N ASN A 44 1.98 -6.14 -4.27
CA ASN A 44 3.40 -5.83 -4.11
C ASN A 44 3.97 -4.82 -5.12
N SER A 45 3.31 -4.65 -6.26
CA SER A 45 3.78 -3.72 -7.28
C SER A 45 3.61 -2.26 -6.86
N ARG A 46 4.37 -1.37 -7.50
CA ARG A 46 4.35 0.08 -7.20
C ARG A 46 3.06 0.73 -7.68
N GLY A 47 2.72 1.86 -7.07
CA GLY A 47 1.51 2.63 -7.41
C GLY A 47 0.33 2.35 -6.48
N GLY A 48 -0.86 2.75 -6.92
CA GLY A 48 -2.09 2.70 -6.12
C GLY A 48 -2.80 1.34 -6.16
N ARG A 49 -4.14 1.40 -6.19
CA ARG A 49 -5.02 0.23 -6.25
C ARG A 49 -4.79 -0.58 -7.52
N GLY A 50 -4.84 -1.90 -7.39
CA GLY A 50 -4.84 -2.86 -8.48
C GLY A 50 -6.25 -3.35 -8.81
N TYR A 51 -6.40 -3.90 -10.02
CA TYR A 51 -7.66 -4.44 -10.51
C TYR A 51 -7.41 -5.72 -11.30
N ILE A 52 -8.17 -6.78 -11.01
CA ILE A 52 -8.33 -7.94 -11.90
C ILE A 52 -9.75 -7.87 -12.43
N ILE A 53 -9.90 -7.67 -13.74
CA ILE A 53 -11.21 -7.53 -14.40
C ILE A 53 -11.56 -8.87 -15.07
N ILE A 54 -12.68 -9.45 -14.66
CA ILE A 54 -13.17 -10.76 -15.10
C ILE A 54 -14.32 -10.57 -16.09
N GLY A 55 -14.32 -11.34 -17.18
CA GLY A 55 -15.28 -11.25 -18.29
C GLY A 55 -14.76 -10.46 -19.48
N VAL A 56 -13.44 -10.22 -19.55
CA VAL A 56 -12.76 -9.54 -20.66
C VAL A 56 -11.67 -10.46 -21.21
N GLU A 57 -11.66 -10.64 -22.52
CA GLU A 57 -10.57 -11.39 -23.19
C GLU A 57 -9.29 -10.53 -23.22
N ASP A 58 -8.19 -11.04 -22.69
CA ASP A 58 -6.93 -10.32 -22.53
C ASP A 58 -6.42 -9.69 -23.85
N LYS A 59 -6.19 -10.50 -24.89
CA LYS A 59 -5.57 -10.03 -26.14
C LYS A 59 -6.44 -9.07 -26.96
N THR A 60 -7.73 -9.33 -27.04
CA THR A 60 -8.65 -8.55 -27.90
C THR A 60 -9.38 -7.45 -27.14
N LYS A 61 -9.37 -7.51 -25.79
CA LYS A 61 -10.18 -6.69 -24.88
C LYS A 61 -11.67 -6.78 -25.15
N LYS A 62 -12.11 -7.85 -25.80
CA LYS A 62 -13.52 -8.09 -26.06
C LYS A 62 -14.23 -8.34 -24.74
N ILE A 63 -15.29 -7.56 -24.49
CA ILE A 63 -16.16 -7.72 -23.34
C ILE A 63 -17.09 -8.90 -23.62
N VAL A 64 -16.88 -10.00 -22.91
CA VAL A 64 -17.69 -11.23 -23.05
C VAL A 64 -18.78 -11.25 -21.99
N GLY A 65 -18.43 -10.83 -20.78
CA GLY A 65 -19.29 -10.90 -19.60
C GLY A 65 -19.07 -12.17 -18.78
N VAL A 66 -19.74 -12.23 -17.63
CA VAL A 66 -19.76 -13.39 -16.73
C VAL A 66 -21.20 -13.78 -16.44
N ASP A 67 -21.56 -15.02 -16.79
CA ASP A 67 -22.96 -15.49 -16.71
C ASP A 67 -23.25 -16.29 -15.43
N ALA A 68 -22.24 -16.69 -14.66
CA ALA A 68 -22.40 -17.49 -13.46
C ALA A 68 -21.51 -17.03 -12.31
N ASP A 69 -22.01 -17.20 -11.07
CA ASP A 69 -21.35 -16.82 -9.83
C ASP A 69 -20.27 -17.84 -9.41
N TYR A 70 -19.32 -18.09 -10.30
CA TYR A 70 -18.18 -18.97 -10.02
C TYR A 70 -17.24 -18.42 -8.94
N ILE A 71 -17.31 -17.10 -8.72
CA ILE A 71 -16.47 -16.35 -7.81
C ILE A 71 -17.33 -15.43 -6.94
N THR A 72 -17.15 -15.53 -5.63
CA THR A 72 -17.79 -14.68 -4.62
C THR A 72 -16.72 -13.96 -3.82
N GLU A 73 -17.07 -12.82 -3.22
CA GLU A 73 -16.13 -12.05 -2.39
C GLU A 73 -15.56 -12.91 -1.25
N GLU A 74 -16.41 -13.64 -0.56
CA GLU A 74 -16.03 -14.55 0.53
C GLU A 74 -14.99 -15.59 0.08
N ARG A 75 -15.20 -16.22 -1.09
CA ARG A 75 -14.24 -17.21 -1.63
C ARG A 75 -12.89 -16.58 -1.95
N VAL A 76 -12.88 -15.38 -2.52
CA VAL A 76 -11.61 -14.67 -2.81
C VAL A 76 -10.91 -14.30 -1.51
N GLN A 77 -11.64 -13.79 -0.52
CA GLN A 77 -11.08 -13.46 0.80
C GLN A 77 -10.51 -14.71 1.50
N GLN A 78 -11.20 -15.85 1.44
CA GLN A 78 -10.69 -17.11 1.98
C GLN A 78 -9.40 -17.57 1.29
N ILE A 79 -9.32 -17.46 -0.05
CA ILE A 79 -8.10 -17.78 -0.80
C ILE A 79 -6.96 -16.86 -0.37
N VAL A 80 -7.21 -15.56 -0.26
CA VAL A 80 -6.21 -14.58 0.15
C VAL A 80 -5.73 -14.85 1.59
N ALA A 81 -6.65 -15.01 2.55
CA ALA A 81 -6.31 -15.25 3.96
C ALA A 81 -5.57 -16.58 4.19
N SER A 82 -5.89 -17.62 3.40
CA SER A 82 -5.22 -18.92 3.53
C SER A 82 -3.85 -18.97 2.85
N ARG A 83 -3.59 -18.15 1.82
CA ARG A 83 -2.40 -18.28 0.97
C ARG A 83 -1.44 -17.10 0.99
N ILE A 84 -1.89 -15.92 1.39
CA ILE A 84 -1.08 -14.69 1.36
C ILE A 84 -0.87 -14.18 2.78
N GLU A 85 0.39 -13.91 3.12
CA GLU A 85 0.79 -13.38 4.43
C GLU A 85 1.53 -12.04 4.26
N PRO A 86 1.07 -10.95 4.92
CA PRO A 86 -0.24 -10.83 5.55
C PRO A 86 -1.38 -10.89 4.52
N PRO A 87 -2.65 -11.12 4.92
CA PRO A 87 -3.77 -11.12 3.99
C PRO A 87 -3.89 -9.76 3.26
N VAL A 88 -3.96 -9.80 1.93
CA VAL A 88 -4.13 -8.59 1.11
C VAL A 88 -5.57 -8.09 1.24
N PRO A 89 -5.80 -6.81 1.55
CA PRO A 89 -7.15 -6.25 1.53
C PRO A 89 -7.67 -6.21 0.09
N ILE A 90 -8.81 -6.87 -0.14
CA ILE A 90 -9.49 -6.92 -1.44
C ILE A 90 -11.00 -6.68 -1.28
N SER A 91 -11.65 -6.30 -2.37
CA SER A 91 -13.11 -6.39 -2.50
C SER A 91 -13.49 -6.93 -3.87
N LEU A 92 -14.66 -7.58 -3.97
CA LEU A 92 -15.22 -7.99 -5.26
C LEU A 92 -16.38 -7.06 -5.62
N GLU A 93 -16.24 -6.33 -6.71
CA GLU A 93 -17.27 -5.42 -7.19
C GLU A 93 -17.92 -5.97 -8.47
N GLU A 94 -19.25 -5.95 -8.50
CA GLU A 94 -20.03 -6.22 -9.70
C GLU A 94 -20.24 -4.94 -10.50
N CYS A 95 -20.03 -5.01 -11.81
CA CYS A 95 -20.19 -3.88 -12.73
C CYS A 95 -20.90 -4.32 -14.00
N PHE A 96 -21.64 -3.39 -14.63
CA PHE A 96 -22.24 -3.61 -15.93
C PHE A 96 -21.60 -2.67 -16.95
N LEU A 97 -21.23 -3.20 -18.12
CA LEU A 97 -20.68 -2.43 -19.23
C LEU A 97 -21.22 -2.99 -20.55
N ASP A 98 -21.78 -2.12 -21.39
CA ASP A 98 -22.37 -2.50 -22.68
C ASP A 98 -23.39 -3.67 -22.56
N GLY A 99 -24.19 -3.66 -21.47
CA GLY A 99 -25.18 -4.71 -21.17
C GLY A 99 -24.59 -6.04 -20.68
N LYS A 100 -23.27 -6.13 -20.51
CA LYS A 100 -22.58 -7.31 -19.99
C LYS A 100 -22.20 -7.14 -18.53
N ARG A 101 -22.46 -8.18 -17.73
CA ARG A 101 -22.04 -8.28 -16.33
C ARG A 101 -20.54 -8.58 -16.27
N LEU A 102 -19.79 -7.84 -15.46
CA LEU A 102 -18.36 -7.99 -15.22
C LEU A 102 -18.10 -8.03 -13.72
N LEU A 103 -17.07 -8.76 -13.31
CA LEU A 103 -16.63 -8.81 -11.92
C LEU A 103 -15.24 -8.21 -11.81
N VAL A 104 -15.01 -7.38 -10.80
CA VAL A 104 -13.73 -6.73 -10.57
C VAL A 104 -13.23 -7.04 -9.17
N ILE A 105 -12.09 -7.72 -9.09
CA ILE A 105 -11.35 -7.82 -7.84
C ILE A 105 -10.54 -6.54 -7.68
N VAL A 106 -10.92 -5.71 -6.71
CA VAL A 106 -10.17 -4.51 -6.35
C VAL A 106 -9.14 -4.89 -5.31
N ILE A 107 -7.87 -4.64 -5.62
CA ILE A 107 -6.74 -4.92 -4.75
C ILE A 107 -6.29 -3.60 -4.12
N PHE A 108 -6.52 -3.43 -2.83
CA PHE A 108 -6.20 -2.19 -2.15
C PHE A 108 -4.69 -2.08 -1.92
N ASN A 109 -4.16 -0.86 -2.08
CA ASN A 109 -2.80 -0.58 -1.66
C ASN A 109 -2.78 -0.48 -0.14
N SER A 110 -1.91 -1.25 0.51
CA SER A 110 -1.70 -1.23 1.95
C SER A 110 -0.21 -1.11 2.27
N TYR A 111 0.06 -0.62 3.48
CA TYR A 111 1.41 -0.45 4.02
C TYR A 111 2.00 -1.76 4.55
N GLN A 112 1.23 -2.85 4.60
CA GLN A 112 1.69 -4.15 5.11
C GLN A 112 2.58 -4.93 4.12
N LYS A 113 3.06 -4.28 3.05
CA LYS A 113 4.01 -4.88 2.12
C LYS A 113 5.34 -5.17 2.83
N PRO A 114 6.11 -6.17 2.38
CA PRO A 114 5.82 -7.03 1.24
C PRO A 114 4.88 -8.19 1.61
N TYR A 115 4.04 -8.60 0.66
CA TYR A 115 3.16 -9.76 0.76
C TYR A 115 3.86 -11.03 0.27
N GLN A 116 3.67 -12.12 1.00
CA GLN A 116 4.30 -13.42 0.76
C GLN A 116 3.25 -14.48 0.41
N ILE A 117 3.57 -15.39 -0.52
CA ILE A 117 2.79 -16.62 -0.68
C ILE A 117 3.25 -17.65 0.36
N ARG A 118 2.32 -18.10 1.21
CA ARG A 118 2.60 -19.02 2.32
C ARG A 118 3.12 -20.39 1.87
N GLU A 119 2.62 -20.88 0.74
CA GLU A 119 2.94 -22.24 0.26
C GLU A 119 4.41 -22.42 -0.11
N ASN A 120 5.02 -21.44 -0.77
CA ASN A 120 6.40 -21.52 -1.26
C ASN A 120 7.33 -20.44 -0.69
N GLY A 121 6.81 -19.57 0.17
CA GLY A 121 7.55 -18.46 0.78
C GLY A 121 7.95 -17.34 -0.20
N ALA A 122 7.48 -17.37 -1.44
CA ALA A 122 7.90 -16.41 -2.46
C ALA A 122 7.16 -15.07 -2.33
N PHE A 123 7.90 -13.99 -2.58
CA PHE A 123 7.37 -12.63 -2.67
C PHE A 123 7.29 -12.25 -4.14
N TYR A 124 6.09 -12.32 -4.72
CA TYR A 124 5.90 -12.01 -6.14
C TYR A 124 5.70 -10.51 -6.35
N ILE A 125 6.13 -10.00 -7.51
CA ILE A 125 5.93 -8.62 -7.96
C ILE A 125 5.64 -8.62 -9.46
N ARG A 126 4.77 -7.72 -9.95
CA ARG A 126 4.59 -7.53 -11.40
C ARG A 126 5.67 -6.61 -11.95
N ARG A 127 6.14 -6.90 -13.16
CA ARG A 127 6.98 -6.03 -13.99
C ARG A 127 6.28 -5.88 -15.35
N GLY A 128 5.57 -4.77 -15.54
CA GLY A 128 4.62 -4.67 -16.65
C GLY A 128 3.50 -5.72 -16.52
N SER A 129 3.30 -6.55 -17.55
CA SER A 129 2.30 -7.62 -17.56
C SER A 129 2.80 -8.97 -17.01
N THR A 130 4.09 -9.13 -16.70
CA THR A 130 4.62 -10.42 -16.22
C THR A 130 4.84 -10.42 -14.71
N THR A 131 4.77 -11.61 -14.10
CA THR A 131 5.03 -11.83 -12.67
C THR A 131 6.46 -12.35 -12.48
N ASP A 132 7.18 -11.74 -11.54
CA ASP A 132 8.55 -12.08 -11.15
C ASP A 132 8.66 -12.24 -9.62
N ILE A 133 9.80 -12.71 -9.12
CA ILE A 133 10.11 -12.79 -7.70
C ILE A 133 10.90 -11.53 -7.29
N MET A 134 10.56 -10.95 -6.15
CA MET A 134 11.30 -9.81 -5.60
C MET A 134 12.75 -10.19 -5.33
N ARG A 135 13.66 -9.31 -5.73
CA ARG A 135 15.08 -9.42 -5.41
C ARG A 135 15.32 -9.01 -3.95
N LYS A 136 16.44 -9.46 -3.36
CA LYS A 136 16.84 -9.14 -1.98
C LYS A 136 16.75 -7.63 -1.66
N GLN A 137 17.21 -6.77 -2.57
CA GLN A 137 17.19 -5.31 -2.37
C GLN A 137 15.75 -4.74 -2.36
N GLU A 138 14.87 -5.27 -3.21
CA GLU A 138 13.45 -4.89 -3.24
C GLU A 138 12.76 -5.31 -1.94
N LEU A 139 13.01 -6.54 -1.47
CA LEU A 139 12.53 -7.02 -0.18
C LEU A 139 12.98 -6.12 0.97
N LEU A 140 14.27 -5.82 1.08
CA LEU A 140 14.77 -4.94 2.13
C LEU A 140 14.09 -3.57 2.10
N SER A 141 13.86 -3.01 0.91
CA SER A 141 13.17 -1.72 0.75
C SER A 141 11.70 -1.80 1.17
N GLU A 142 10.96 -2.83 0.75
CA GLU A 142 9.56 -2.98 1.10
C GLU A 142 9.39 -3.33 2.59
N PHE A 143 10.26 -4.17 3.15
CA PHE A 143 10.28 -4.43 4.58
C PHE A 143 10.55 -3.16 5.37
N GLN A 144 11.49 -2.30 4.98
CA GLN A 144 11.66 -1.01 5.66
C GLN A 144 10.39 -0.15 5.62
N LYS A 145 9.64 -0.18 4.50
CA LYS A 145 8.39 0.56 4.35
C LYS A 145 7.24 -0.04 5.18
N GLY A 146 7.12 -1.37 5.26
CA GLY A 146 6.00 -2.02 5.96
C GLY A 146 6.26 -2.44 7.40
N ILE A 147 7.52 -2.66 7.77
CA ILE A 147 7.99 -2.72 9.18
C ILE A 147 7.91 -1.32 9.82
N SER A 148 7.65 -0.25 9.06
CA SER A 148 7.30 1.07 9.60
C SER A 148 5.94 1.12 10.33
N PHE A 149 5.62 0.11 11.13
CA PHE A 149 5.16 0.32 12.50
C PHE A 149 6.33 0.75 13.42
N ASN A 150 7.21 1.61 12.92
CA ASN A 150 7.89 2.55 13.77
C ASN A 150 6.81 3.58 14.16
N LEU A 151 5.95 3.23 15.12
CA LEU A 151 4.94 4.14 15.65
C LEU A 151 5.58 5.50 15.93
N GLU A 152 6.82 5.49 16.42
CA GLU A 152 7.66 6.63 16.72
C GLU A 152 8.08 7.47 15.50
N THR A 153 8.14 6.94 14.27
CA THR A 153 8.43 7.74 13.07
C THR A 153 7.19 8.14 12.28
N CYS A 154 5.99 7.73 12.73
CA CYS A 154 4.73 8.09 12.11
C CYS A 154 4.47 9.60 12.24
N PRO A 155 4.21 10.33 11.13
CA PRO A 155 3.91 11.76 11.18
C PRO A 155 2.55 12.02 11.82
N ILE A 156 2.50 12.96 12.76
CA ILE A 156 1.25 13.40 13.38
C ILE A 156 0.72 14.63 12.63
N VAL A 157 -0.40 14.46 11.91
CA VAL A 157 -0.93 15.40 10.90
C VAL A 157 -1.13 16.83 11.45
N ASN A 158 -1.61 16.95 12.69
CA ASN A 158 -1.90 18.23 13.34
C ASN A 158 -0.76 18.72 14.26
N SER A 159 0.47 18.29 13.99
CA SER A 159 1.68 18.79 14.65
C SER A 159 2.50 19.70 13.73
N ASN A 160 3.36 20.51 14.35
CA ASN A 160 4.40 21.26 13.68
C ASN A 160 5.67 21.27 14.54
N ILE A 161 6.76 21.76 13.98
CA ILE A 161 8.09 21.78 14.61
C ILE A 161 8.16 22.62 15.90
N ASP A 162 7.18 23.50 16.14
CA ASP A 162 7.11 24.36 17.32
C ASP A 162 6.59 23.61 18.55
N PHE A 163 6.07 22.39 18.36
CA PHE A 163 5.65 21.51 19.46
C PHE A 163 6.86 20.88 20.18
N LEU A 164 8.05 20.98 19.58
CA LEU A 164 9.29 20.47 20.14
C LEU A 164 9.90 21.48 21.13
N ASN A 165 10.33 21.00 22.28
CA ASN A 165 11.16 21.75 23.21
C ASN A 165 12.56 21.95 22.61
N GLU A 166 12.88 23.20 22.35
CA GLU A 166 14.14 23.59 21.70
C GLU A 166 15.38 23.26 22.55
N GLU A 167 15.30 23.33 23.88
CA GLU A 167 16.41 23.00 24.77
C GLU A 167 16.70 21.49 24.80
N LEU A 168 15.67 20.63 24.75
CA LEU A 168 15.84 19.18 24.62
C LEU A 168 16.47 18.80 23.28
N VAL A 169 16.00 19.40 22.19
CA VAL A 169 16.57 19.19 20.86
C VAL A 169 18.04 19.62 20.82
N LYS A 170 18.36 20.84 21.30
CA LYS A 170 19.74 21.33 21.40
C LYS A 170 20.62 20.40 22.23
N ARG A 171 20.13 19.98 23.41
CA ARG A 171 20.85 19.07 24.31
C ARG A 171 21.15 17.73 23.64
N TYR A 172 20.17 17.15 22.94
CA TYR A 172 20.36 15.88 22.22
C TYR A 172 21.45 15.98 21.16
N PHE A 173 21.40 16.99 20.30
CA PHE A 173 22.42 17.17 19.26
C PHE A 173 23.79 17.55 19.84
N TYR A 174 23.82 18.35 20.91
CA TYR A 174 25.05 18.65 21.65
C TYR A 174 25.72 17.39 22.18
N LEU A 175 24.96 16.46 22.78
CA LEU A 175 25.46 15.16 23.24
C LEU A 175 25.96 14.27 22.09
N LYS A 176 25.53 14.53 20.85
CA LYS A 176 26.02 13.90 19.62
C LYS A 176 27.21 14.63 18.99
N GLY A 177 27.70 15.71 19.60
CA GLY A 177 28.77 16.55 19.04
C GLY A 177 28.34 17.40 17.85
N ILE A 178 27.04 17.59 17.65
CA ILE A 178 26.48 18.36 16.53
C ILE A 178 25.96 19.71 17.05
N LYS A 179 26.41 20.80 16.43
CA LYS A 179 25.90 22.14 16.72
C LYS A 179 24.69 22.44 15.84
N ILE A 180 23.55 22.66 16.48
CA ILE A 180 22.32 23.06 15.79
C ILE A 180 22.30 24.59 15.56
N SER A 181 21.90 24.98 14.36
CA SER A 181 21.71 26.37 13.90
C SER A 181 20.35 26.49 13.21
N LYS A 182 19.88 27.72 12.98
CA LYS A 182 18.60 27.93 12.26
C LYS A 182 18.62 27.33 10.84
N GLU A 183 19.77 27.34 10.18
CA GLU A 183 19.96 26.87 8.81
C GLU A 183 19.94 25.34 8.71
N ASN A 184 20.53 24.64 9.68
CA ASN A 184 20.65 23.18 9.63
C ASN A 184 19.55 22.44 10.42
N ARG A 185 18.75 23.16 11.22
CA ARG A 185 17.74 22.58 12.14
C ARG A 185 16.76 21.65 11.44
N GLU A 186 16.12 22.12 10.37
CA GLU A 186 15.09 21.32 9.69
C GLU A 186 15.70 20.05 9.07
N PHE A 187 16.88 20.18 8.46
CA PHE A 187 17.62 19.06 7.91
C PHE A 187 17.99 18.04 9.00
N LEU A 188 18.55 18.51 10.12
CA LEU A 188 18.95 17.65 11.24
C LEU A 188 17.75 16.90 11.81
N LEU A 189 16.65 17.60 12.10
CA LEU A 189 15.42 17.01 12.63
C LEU A 189 14.78 16.00 11.66
N SER A 190 14.82 16.28 10.35
CA SER A 190 14.32 15.35 9.34
C SER A 190 15.22 14.13 9.19
N SER A 191 16.55 14.31 9.26
CA SER A 191 17.53 13.23 9.13
C SER A 191 17.54 12.29 10.34
N SER A 192 17.14 12.79 11.52
CA SER A 192 17.01 12.00 12.75
C SER A 192 15.61 11.42 12.96
N ASN A 193 14.70 11.57 11.99
CA ASN A 193 13.30 11.14 12.06
C ASN A 193 12.50 11.73 13.24
N ILE A 194 12.91 12.90 13.76
CA ILE A 194 12.14 13.66 14.77
C ILE A 194 10.96 14.37 14.10
N ILE A 195 11.13 14.75 12.82
CA ILE A 195 10.07 15.30 11.98
C ILE A 195 10.02 14.57 10.64
N HIS A 196 8.88 14.68 9.97
CA HIS A 196 8.63 14.28 8.61
C HIS A 196 8.25 15.50 7.78
N LYS A 197 8.93 15.72 6.65
CA LYS A 197 8.60 16.76 5.69
C LYS A 197 7.76 16.20 4.56
N ASN A 198 6.55 16.73 4.37
CA ASN A 198 5.69 16.32 3.28
C ASN A 198 6.22 16.89 1.95
N ASN A 199 6.59 16.02 1.02
CA ASN A 199 7.18 16.40 -0.27
C ASN A 199 6.23 17.18 -1.20
N ILE A 200 4.91 17.12 -0.95
CA ILE A 200 3.88 17.76 -1.79
C ILE A 200 3.51 19.13 -1.21
N SER A 201 3.23 19.21 0.09
CA SER A 201 2.81 20.46 0.74
C SER A 201 3.97 21.30 1.28
N GLY A 202 5.18 20.73 1.36
CA GLY A 202 6.34 21.36 1.98
C GLY A 202 6.25 21.48 3.51
N LYS A 203 5.13 21.07 4.12
CA LYS A 203 4.88 21.19 5.56
C LYS A 203 5.65 20.14 6.34
N SER A 204 6.30 20.57 7.42
CA SER A 204 7.00 19.71 8.37
C SER A 204 6.09 19.38 9.56
N MET A 205 5.93 18.08 9.82
CA MET A 205 5.13 17.51 10.91
C MET A 205 6.05 16.75 11.84
N CYS A 206 5.81 16.78 13.14
CA CYS A 206 6.54 15.94 14.08
C CYS A 206 6.14 14.48 13.92
N THR A 207 7.08 13.59 14.19
CA THR A 207 6.78 12.18 14.37
C THR A 207 6.28 11.91 15.78
N LEU A 208 5.58 10.80 16.03
CA LEU A 208 5.11 10.44 17.36
C LEU A 208 6.28 10.36 18.37
N GLY A 209 7.40 9.78 17.98
CA GLY A 209 8.62 9.66 18.77
C GLY A 209 9.29 11.02 18.99
N GLY A 210 9.26 11.87 17.96
CA GLY A 210 9.65 13.27 18.08
C GLY A 210 8.87 13.97 19.18
N LEU A 211 7.54 13.83 19.21
CA LEU A 211 6.71 14.43 20.25
C LEU A 211 6.90 13.75 21.62
N LEU A 212 6.97 12.43 21.69
CA LEU A 212 7.11 11.70 22.96
C LEU A 212 8.43 12.00 23.68
N VAL A 213 9.52 12.21 22.93
CA VAL A 213 10.86 12.41 23.49
C VAL A 213 11.21 13.90 23.62
N PHE A 214 10.77 14.73 22.67
CA PHE A 214 11.22 16.11 22.55
C PHE A 214 10.12 17.14 22.74
N SER A 215 8.94 16.80 23.28
CA SER A 215 7.94 17.80 23.70
C SER A 215 7.86 17.91 25.22
N ASP A 216 7.49 19.09 25.71
CA ASP A 216 7.36 19.35 27.16
C ASP A 216 6.16 18.67 27.81
N VAL A 217 5.13 18.33 27.04
CA VAL A 217 3.83 17.91 27.58
C VAL A 217 3.22 16.80 26.72
N ASN A 218 2.90 15.66 27.33
CA ASN A 218 2.10 14.60 26.68
C ASN A 218 0.76 15.12 26.12
N ARG A 219 0.24 16.23 26.65
CA ARG A 219 -0.93 16.94 26.13
C ARG A 219 -0.73 17.43 24.70
N ASN A 220 0.48 17.78 24.28
CA ASN A 220 0.76 18.17 22.89
C ASN A 220 0.62 16.99 21.93
N VAL A 221 0.94 15.78 22.39
CA VAL A 221 0.68 14.53 21.67
C VAL A 221 -0.82 14.33 21.51
N ILE A 222 -1.59 14.46 22.59
CA ILE A 222 -3.06 14.32 22.58
C ILE A 222 -3.71 15.40 21.68
N ILE A 223 -3.31 16.66 21.81
CA ILE A 223 -3.81 17.77 20.99
C ILE A 223 -3.48 17.55 19.51
N ALA A 224 -2.27 17.08 19.19
CA ALA A 224 -1.87 16.82 17.81
C ALA A 224 -2.59 15.60 17.20
N ILE A 225 -3.07 14.65 18.02
CA ILE A 225 -3.78 13.46 17.56
C ILE A 225 -5.30 13.69 17.47
N PHE A 226 -5.89 14.43 18.41
CA PHE A 226 -7.35 14.51 18.60
C PHE A 226 -7.96 15.90 18.33
N LYS A 227 -7.19 16.90 17.87
CA LYS A 227 -7.81 18.10 17.30
C LYS A 227 -8.32 17.79 15.90
N ASP A 228 -9.61 17.97 15.68
CA ASP A 228 -10.24 18.06 14.36
C ASP A 228 -9.80 19.33 13.62
#